data_AF-W6NGC3-F1
#
_entry.id   AF-W6NGC3-F1
#
_cell.length_a   1.000
_cell.length_b   1.000
_cell.length_c   1.000
_cell.angle_alpha   90.00
_cell.angle_beta   90.00
_cell.angle_gamma   90.00
#
_symmetry.space_group_name_H-M   'P 1'
#
loop_
_entity.id
_entity.type
_entity.pdbx_description
1 polymer ?
#
loop_
_entity_poly.entity_id
_entity_poly.type
_entity_poly.pdbx_seq_one_letter_code
_entity_poly.pdbx_strand_id
1 'polypeptide(L)'
;MARVLCKHLKSRIRSSAIPCAPSVHGPVQKITLNETIMALKKMKSGKATGPDDLAAELWKSKGWNLAGWLTEFFNLVVAEKKVPESWQEHDYSYLEEEGQSRGLHLLPSDSLALAQHENL
;
A
#
# COMPACT_ATOMS: atom_id res chain seq x y z
N MET A 1 17.86 4.20 36.87
CA MET A 1 16.59 4.93 37.12
C MET A 1 15.84 5.12 35.79
N ALA A 2 15.15 4.09 35.30
CA ALA A 2 14.53 4.10 33.96
C ALA A 2 13.02 3.82 34.04
N ARG A 3 12.28 4.63 34.81
CA ARG A 3 10.81 4.49 34.94
C ARG A 3 10.02 5.74 34.58
N VAL A 4 10.62 6.75 33.93
CA VAL A 4 9.91 8.03 33.68
C VAL A 4 9.57 8.27 32.19
N LEU A 5 10.16 7.54 31.24
CA LEU A 5 9.93 7.81 29.81
C LEU A 5 8.82 6.99 29.16
N CYS A 6 8.00 6.25 29.93
CA CYS A 6 6.88 5.49 29.34
C CYS A 6 5.54 6.24 29.33
N LYS A 7 5.50 7.49 29.84
CA LYS A 7 4.27 8.31 29.87
C LYS A 7 4.19 9.32 28.71
N HIS A 8 5.19 9.40 27.84
CA HIS A 8 5.26 10.43 26.80
C HIS A 8 5.01 9.96 25.36
N LEU A 9 4.86 8.64 25.12
CA LEU A 9 4.62 8.09 23.78
C LEU A 9 3.20 7.50 23.60
N LYS A 10 2.21 8.06 24.31
CA LYS A 10 0.79 7.82 24.03
C LYS A 10 0.07 9.11 23.61
N SER A 11 0.80 10.09 23.08
CA SER A 11 0.20 11.33 22.62
C SER A 11 -0.26 11.21 21.17
N ARG A 12 -1.58 11.09 21.03
CA ARG A 12 -2.38 11.65 19.93
C ARG A 12 -2.07 11.13 18.52
N ILE A 13 -2.49 9.91 18.23
CA ILE A 13 -3.30 9.77 17.01
C ILE A 13 -4.64 10.42 17.38
N ARG A 14 -4.76 11.74 17.13
CA ARG A 14 -6.08 12.33 17.01
C ARG A 14 -6.65 11.70 15.75
N SER A 15 -7.58 10.77 15.87
CA SER A 15 -8.44 10.44 14.76
C SER A 15 -9.16 11.74 14.41
N SER A 16 -8.67 12.45 13.39
CA SER A 16 -9.44 13.55 12.82
C SER A 16 -10.77 12.93 12.42
N ALA A 17 -11.87 13.42 13.01
CA ALA A 17 -13.19 13.00 12.58
C ALA A 17 -13.25 13.20 11.07
N ILE A 18 -13.44 12.11 10.33
CA ILE A 18 -13.57 12.17 8.88
C ILE A 18 -14.73 13.13 8.62
N PRO A 19 -14.52 14.24 7.90
CA PRO A 19 -15.60 15.15 7.57
C PRO A 19 -16.72 14.34 6.94
N CYS A 20 -17.92 14.41 7.51
CA CYS A 20 -19.08 13.72 6.95
C CYS A 20 -19.36 14.33 5.57
N ALA A 21 -18.92 13.62 4.53
CA ALA A 21 -19.19 14.02 3.16
C ALA A 21 -20.68 13.78 2.88
N PRO A 22 -21.34 14.65 2.09
CA PRO A 22 -22.70 14.38 1.65
C PRO A 22 -22.74 13.02 0.96
N SER A 23 -23.68 12.18 1.39
CA SER A 23 -23.92 10.87 0.77
C SER A 23 -24.15 11.07 -0.73
N VAL A 24 -23.46 10.29 -1.56
CA VAL A 24 -23.69 10.27 -3.00
C VAL A 24 -24.95 9.45 -3.24
N HIS A 25 -26.05 10.11 -3.60
CA HIS A 25 -27.34 9.47 -3.83
C HIS A 25 -27.51 9.19 -5.32
N GLY A 26 -27.77 7.93 -5.68
CA GLY A 26 -28.07 7.53 -7.07
C GLY A 26 -27.72 6.08 -7.36
N PRO A 27 -28.14 5.53 -8.53
CA PRO A 27 -27.69 4.22 -8.98
C PRO A 27 -26.17 4.21 -9.19
N VAL A 28 -25.50 3.21 -8.63
CA VAL A 28 -24.06 2.99 -8.90
C VAL A 28 -23.93 2.44 -10.32
N GLN A 29 -23.09 3.09 -11.13
CA GLN A 29 -22.83 2.62 -12.48
C GLN A 29 -22.05 1.30 -12.46
N LYS A 30 -22.32 0.42 -13.43
CA LYS A 30 -21.54 -0.81 -13.58
C LYS A 30 -20.11 -0.48 -13.97
N ILE A 31 -19.17 -1.15 -13.33
CA ILE A 31 -17.75 -1.09 -13.66
C ILE A 31 -17.56 -1.78 -15.01
N THR A 32 -16.88 -1.12 -15.93
CA THR A 32 -16.56 -1.63 -17.25
C THR A 32 -15.21 -2.32 -17.27
N LEU A 33 -15.01 -3.26 -18.20
CA LEU A 33 -13.73 -3.92 -18.39
C LEU A 33 -12.59 -2.92 -18.66
N ASN A 34 -12.87 -1.86 -19.43
CA ASN A 34 -11.88 -0.83 -19.75
C ASN A 34 -11.44 -0.06 -18.50
N GLU A 35 -12.36 0.29 -17.61
CA GLU A 35 -12.01 0.93 -16.33
C GLU A 35 -11.10 0.04 -15.50
N THR A 36 -11.42 -1.25 -15.38
CA THR A 36 -10.59 -2.23 -14.65
C THR A 36 -9.18 -2.33 -15.26
N ILE A 37 -9.07 -2.45 -16.59
CA ILE A 37 -7.77 -2.49 -17.28
C ILE A 37 -6.97 -1.21 -17.03
N MET A 38 -7.62 -0.05 -17.10
CA MET A 38 -6.97 1.24 -16.88
C MET A 38 -6.52 1.41 -15.41
N ALA A 39 -7.33 0.95 -14.45
CA ALA A 39 -6.98 0.96 -13.03
C ALA A 39 -5.74 0.07 -12.75
N LEU A 40 -5.72 -1.16 -13.29
CA LEU A 40 -4.57 -2.07 -13.16
C LEU A 40 -3.29 -1.45 -13.73
N LYS A 41 -3.37 -0.82 -14.91
CA LYS A 41 -2.23 -0.12 -15.53
C LYS A 41 -1.73 1.05 -14.67
N LYS A 42 -2.62 1.71 -13.92
CA LYS A 42 -2.32 2.91 -13.12
C LYS A 42 -1.76 2.60 -11.72
N MET A 43 -1.73 1.34 -11.28
CA MET A 43 -1.13 0.94 -10.00
C MET A 43 0.31 1.46 -9.88
N LYS A 44 0.77 1.84 -8.69
CA LYS A 44 2.15 2.34 -8.52
C LYS A 44 3.14 1.17 -8.38
N SER A 45 4.20 1.22 -9.17
CA SER A 45 5.28 0.23 -9.13
C SER A 45 6.21 0.44 -7.93
N GLY A 46 6.93 -0.62 -7.54
CA GLY A 46 7.93 -0.55 -6.46
C GLY A 46 7.35 -0.33 -5.06
N LYS A 47 6.11 -0.76 -4.83
CA LYS A 47 5.50 -0.82 -3.51
C LYS A 47 5.74 -2.20 -2.89
N ALA A 48 5.89 -2.23 -1.57
CA ALA A 48 5.95 -3.48 -0.81
C ALA A 48 4.70 -4.30 -1.09
N THR A 49 4.87 -5.61 -1.20
CA THR A 49 3.78 -6.52 -1.48
C THR A 49 3.00 -6.83 -0.20
N GLY A 50 1.69 -7.06 -0.33
CA GLY A 50 0.88 -7.51 0.78
C GLY A 50 1.20 -8.96 1.19
N PRO A 51 0.48 -9.49 2.20
CA PRO A 51 0.57 -10.90 2.60
C PRO A 51 0.24 -11.91 1.47
N ASP A 52 -0.36 -11.42 0.38
CA ASP A 52 -0.68 -12.18 -0.83
C ASP A 52 0.52 -12.37 -1.77
N ASP A 53 1.64 -11.67 -1.53
CA ASP A 53 2.85 -11.66 -2.36
C ASP A 53 2.60 -11.32 -3.86
N LEU A 54 1.50 -10.61 -4.16
CA LEU A 54 1.16 -10.13 -5.50
C LEU A 54 1.61 -8.68 -5.75
N ALA A 55 2.80 -8.49 -6.32
CA ALA A 55 3.33 -7.16 -6.64
C ALA A 55 2.51 -6.45 -7.74
N ALA A 56 2.48 -5.11 -7.72
CA ALA A 56 1.84 -4.28 -8.75
C ALA A 56 2.33 -4.61 -10.17
N GLU A 57 3.58 -5.05 -10.31
CA GLU A 57 4.20 -5.41 -11.58
C GLU A 57 3.60 -6.69 -12.17
N LEU A 58 3.20 -7.62 -11.31
CA LEU A 58 2.49 -8.84 -11.71
C LEU A 58 1.08 -8.49 -12.21
N TRP A 59 0.38 -7.61 -11.50
CA TRP A 59 -0.93 -7.09 -11.91
C TRP A 59 -0.86 -6.33 -13.24
N LYS A 60 0.18 -5.54 -13.48
CA LYS A 60 0.35 -4.83 -14.77
C LYS A 60 0.71 -5.75 -15.92
N SER A 61 1.58 -6.74 -15.68
CA SER A 61 2.07 -7.65 -16.74
C SER A 61 1.06 -8.74 -17.09
N LYS A 62 0.34 -9.29 -16.10
CA LYS A 62 -0.55 -10.44 -16.27
C LYS A 62 -2.02 -10.17 -15.91
N GLY A 63 -2.32 -9.02 -15.29
CA GLY A 63 -3.67 -8.72 -14.80
C GLY A 63 -4.71 -8.52 -15.90
N TRP A 64 -4.33 -8.39 -17.17
CA TRP A 64 -5.30 -8.39 -18.29
C TRP A 64 -6.10 -9.70 -18.35
N ASN A 65 -5.48 -10.84 -18.02
CA ASN A 65 -6.16 -12.14 -17.93
C ASN A 65 -7.20 -12.16 -16.82
N LEU A 66 -6.96 -11.39 -15.75
CA LEU A 66 -7.84 -11.33 -14.58
C LEU A 66 -8.82 -10.16 -14.65
N ALA A 67 -8.66 -9.22 -15.59
CA ALA A 67 -9.47 -8.01 -15.65
C ALA A 67 -10.96 -8.30 -15.88
N GLY A 68 -11.29 -9.31 -16.69
CA GLY A 68 -12.67 -9.76 -16.89
C GLY A 68 -13.30 -10.26 -15.59
N TRP A 69 -12.62 -11.21 -14.94
CA TRP A 69 -13.05 -11.77 -13.67
C TRP A 69 -13.18 -10.71 -12.57
N LEU A 70 -12.20 -9.80 -12.44
CA LEU A 70 -12.24 -8.68 -11.48
C LEU A 70 -13.43 -7.75 -11.74
N THR A 71 -13.73 -7.48 -13.02
CA THR A 71 -14.87 -6.63 -13.39
C THR A 71 -16.19 -7.28 -12.96
N GLU A 72 -16.35 -8.58 -13.17
CA GLU A 72 -17.53 -9.32 -12.71
C GLU A 72 -17.61 -9.32 -11.18
N PHE A 73 -16.49 -9.61 -10.50
CA PHE A 73 -16.41 -9.65 -9.05
C PHE A 73 -16.79 -8.30 -8.41
N PHE A 74 -16.22 -7.19 -8.87
CA PHE A 74 -16.55 -5.88 -8.32
C PHE A 74 -18.01 -5.48 -8.59
N ASN A 75 -18.54 -5.84 -9.76
CA ASN A 75 -19.96 -5.60 -10.05
C ASN A 75 -20.89 -6.43 -9.16
N LEU A 76 -20.50 -7.66 -8.78
CA LEU A 76 -21.24 -8.46 -7.80
C LEU A 76 -21.23 -7.78 -6.43
N VAL A 77 -20.07 -7.34 -5.94
CA VAL A 77 -19.97 -6.60 -4.65
C VAL A 77 -20.83 -5.34 -4.65
N VAL A 78 -20.80 -4.57 -5.75
CA VAL A 78 -21.63 -3.36 -5.91
C VAL A 78 -23.12 -3.69 -5.92
N ALA A 79 -23.52 -4.76 -6.61
CA ALA A 79 -24.92 -5.19 -6.70
C ALA A 79 -25.46 -5.71 -5.36
N GLU A 80 -24.68 -6.53 -4.66
CA GLU A 80 -25.07 -7.10 -3.37
C GLU A 80 -25.00 -6.10 -2.23
N LYS A 81 -24.21 -5.03 -2.37
CA LYS A 81 -23.92 -4.03 -1.32
C LYS A 81 -23.41 -4.67 -0.03
N LYS A 82 -22.81 -5.84 -0.14
CA LYS A 82 -22.22 -6.60 0.95
C LYS A 82 -20.72 -6.65 0.76
N VAL A 83 -20.00 -6.38 1.84
CA VAL A 83 -18.56 -6.58 1.90
C VAL A 83 -18.31 -8.06 2.18
N PRO A 84 -17.42 -8.75 1.45
CA PRO A 84 -17.04 -10.12 1.75
C PRO A 84 -16.64 -10.26 3.22
N GLU A 85 -17.09 -11.33 3.87
CA GLU A 85 -16.84 -11.56 5.31
C GLU A 85 -15.34 -11.60 5.63
N SER A 86 -14.53 -12.15 4.72
CA SER A 86 -13.07 -12.19 4.84
C SER A 86 -12.39 -10.81 4.87
N TRP A 87 -13.09 -9.73 4.50
CA TRP A 87 -12.58 -8.35 4.60
C TRP A 87 -12.98 -7.67 5.92
N GLN A 88 -13.84 -8.31 6.73
CA GLN A 88 -14.22 -7.79 8.05
C GLN A 88 -13.22 -8.24 9.14
N GLU A 89 -12.44 -9.28 8.88
CA GLU A 89 -11.36 -9.73 9.75
C GLU A 89 -10.03 -9.08 9.36
N HIS A 90 -9.74 -7.89 9.93
CA HIS A 90 -8.42 -7.27 9.79
C HIS A 90 -7.85 -6.85 11.15
N ASP A 91 -6.65 -7.33 11.46
CA ASP A 91 -5.76 -6.73 12.46
C ASP A 91 -4.92 -5.66 11.74
N TYR A 92 -5.11 -4.40 12.13
CA TYR A 92 -4.47 -3.22 11.51
C TYR A 92 -2.98 -3.07 11.85
N SER A 93 -2.32 -4.14 12.30
CA SER A 93 -0.97 -4.09 12.87
C SER A 93 0.16 -3.90 11.85
N TYR A 94 -0.14 -3.77 10.55
CA TYR A 94 0.86 -3.76 9.48
C TYR A 94 0.65 -2.61 8.48
N LEU A 95 0.78 -1.37 8.96
CA LEU A 95 0.86 -0.19 8.09
C LEU A 95 2.19 0.54 8.36
N GLU A 96 3.24 0.19 7.63
CA GLU A 96 4.42 1.05 7.47
C GLU A 96 4.28 1.90 6.21
N GLU A 97 4.04 3.20 6.41
CA GLU A 97 4.00 4.21 5.36
C GLU A 97 5.43 4.69 5.06
N GLU A 98 6.08 4.11 4.05
CA GLU A 98 7.36 4.62 3.55
C GLU A 98 7.18 5.94 2.78
N GLY A 99 7.54 7.04 3.46
CA GLY A 99 7.69 8.38 2.90
C GLY A 99 8.91 8.48 1.99
N GLN A 100 8.69 8.40 0.68
CA GLN A 100 9.76 8.52 -0.30
C GLN A 100 10.19 9.98 -0.53
N SER A 101 11.15 10.46 0.26
CA SER A 101 11.93 11.66 -0.07
C SER A 101 13.15 11.27 -0.91
N ARG A 102 13.10 11.54 -2.22
CA ARG A 102 14.28 11.49 -3.10
C ARG A 102 15.09 12.77 -2.92
N GLY A 103 16.15 12.71 -2.12
CA GLY A 103 17.26 13.66 -2.16
C GLY A 103 18.39 13.08 -3.01
N LEU A 104 18.54 13.54 -4.26
CA LEU A 104 19.77 13.36 -5.02
C LEU A 104 20.79 14.38 -4.52
N HIS A 105 21.88 13.95 -3.86
CA HIS A 105 23.18 14.64 -3.95
C HIS A 105 24.35 13.76 -3.47
N LEU A 106 25.09 13.24 -4.46
CA LEU A 106 26.55 13.03 -4.54
C LEU A 106 27.31 12.46 -3.32
N LEU A 107 27.94 11.30 -3.55
CA LEU A 107 29.16 10.87 -2.85
C LEU A 107 30.27 11.92 -2.99
N PRO A 108 31.13 12.05 -1.97
CA PRO A 108 32.55 12.15 -2.24
C PRO A 108 33.31 10.93 -1.75
N SER A 109 34.27 10.55 -2.59
CA SER A 109 35.42 9.70 -2.37
C SER A 109 36.03 9.87 -0.98
N ASP A 110 36.26 8.73 -0.31
CA ASP A 110 37.34 8.42 0.65
C ASP A 110 36.88 7.15 1.39
N SER A 111 37.61 6.07 1.53
CA SER A 111 38.94 5.70 1.08
C SER A 111 38.99 4.17 1.12
N LEU A 112 39.53 3.61 0.05
CA LEU A 112 39.92 2.21 -0.07
C LEU A 112 41.13 2.01 0.85
N ALA A 113 40.96 1.31 1.97
CA ALA A 113 42.08 0.88 2.81
C ALA A 113 42.13 -0.64 2.83
N LEU A 114 42.93 -1.17 1.89
CA LEU A 114 43.55 -2.48 1.95
C LEU A 114 44.40 -2.56 3.23
N ALA A 115 44.12 -3.51 4.11
CA ALA A 115 45.10 -3.96 5.11
C ALA A 115 45.66 -5.31 4.63
N GLN A 116 46.80 -5.24 3.93
CA GLN A 116 47.68 -6.37 3.73
C GLN A 116 48.52 -6.58 5.00
N HIS A 117 48.62 -7.85 5.37
CA HIS A 117 49.71 -8.56 6.02
C HIS A 117 50.95 -7.74 6.43
N GLU A 118 51.29 -7.77 7.73
CA GLU A 118 52.55 -8.29 8.29
C GLU A 118 52.64 -7.95 9.79
N ASN A 119 52.98 -8.92 10.63
CA ASN A 119 53.98 -8.74 11.68
C ASN A 119 54.48 -10.12 12.17
N LEU A 120 55.80 -10.17 12.27
CA LEU A 120 56.72 -11.22 12.71
C LEU A 120 56.28 -12.05 13.91
#